data_AF-A0A2R6QEC2-F1
#
_entry.id   AF-A0A2R6QEC2-F1
#
_cell.length_a   1.000
_cell.length_b   1.000
_cell.length_c   1.000
_cell.angle_alpha   90.00
_cell.angle_beta   90.00
_cell.angle_gamma   90.00
#
_symmetry.space_group_name_H-M   'P 1'
#
loop_
_entity.id
_entity.type
_entity.pdbx_description
1 polymer ?
#
loop_
_entity_poly.entity_id
_entity_poly.type
_entity_poly.pdbx_seq_one_letter_code
_entity_poly.pdbx_strand_id
1 'polypeptide(L)'
;MDVCTAFAFVLNANTTRKYVGSGSLTQETQITSSVLGNLLDVIEEVQAARVELQNLAYTSFCSPSVERLELHLHFIDFKSGRKVALALDMSCLKWGIYPSEAKPSLLEGPAIASRKPFPEPLSAEIRSVTQTLKAGYSRIICLCRCVSQVVQAWNG
;
A
#
# COMPACT_ATOMS: atom_id res chain seq x y z
N MET A 1 4.12 -8.96 7.46
CA MET A 1 3.94 -8.49 6.09
C MET A 1 4.22 -9.64 5.14
N ASP A 2 3.30 -9.93 4.24
CA ASP A 2 3.45 -11.00 3.24
C ASP A 2 4.24 -10.51 2.02
N VAL A 3 5.56 -10.39 2.18
CA VAL A 3 6.44 -9.85 1.15
C VAL A 3 6.56 -10.79 -0.06
N CYS A 4 6.43 -12.10 0.18
CA CYS A 4 6.47 -13.12 -0.87
C CYS A 4 5.39 -12.90 -1.93
N THR A 5 4.19 -12.51 -1.52
CA THR A 5 3.11 -12.14 -2.46
C THR A 5 3.49 -10.98 -3.36
N ALA A 6 4.15 -9.94 -2.84
CA ALA A 6 4.61 -8.81 -3.64
C ALA A 6 5.73 -9.21 -4.62
N PHE A 7 6.73 -9.99 -4.17
CA PHE A 7 7.78 -10.52 -5.05
C PHE A 7 7.20 -11.40 -6.15
N ALA A 8 6.29 -12.32 -5.82
CA ALA A 8 5.65 -13.19 -6.79
C ALA A 8 4.86 -12.38 -7.83
N PHE A 9 4.09 -11.38 -7.40
CA PHE A 9 3.35 -10.50 -8.30
C PHE A 9 4.27 -9.77 -9.30
N VAL A 10 5.35 -9.21 -8.77
CA VAL A 10 6.32 -8.42 -9.51
C VAL A 10 7.13 -9.28 -10.51
N LEU A 11 7.55 -10.48 -10.10
CA LEU A 11 8.37 -11.37 -10.94
C LEU A 11 7.54 -12.16 -11.96
N ASN A 12 6.32 -12.59 -11.61
CA ASN A 12 5.43 -13.32 -12.53
C ASN A 12 4.93 -12.43 -13.69
N ALA A 13 4.88 -11.11 -13.49
CA ALA A 13 4.60 -10.18 -14.56
C ALA A 13 5.56 -10.31 -15.75
N ASN A 14 6.86 -10.45 -15.46
CA ASN A 14 7.91 -10.49 -16.47
C ASN A 14 7.94 -11.84 -17.21
N THR A 15 7.52 -12.93 -16.58
CA THR A 15 7.49 -14.26 -17.21
C THR A 15 6.35 -14.42 -18.22
N THR A 16 5.24 -13.70 -18.06
CA THR A 16 4.11 -13.72 -19.01
C THR A 16 4.28 -12.85 -20.25
N ARG A 17 5.36 -12.04 -20.33
CA ARG A 17 5.66 -11.28 -21.56
C ARG A 17 6.09 -12.28 -22.64
N LYS A 18 5.16 -12.63 -23.54
CA LYS A 18 5.50 -13.38 -24.75
C LYS A 18 6.65 -12.64 -25.43
N TYR A 19 7.80 -13.30 -25.56
CA TYR A 19 8.97 -12.80 -26.28
C TYR A 19 8.59 -12.57 -27.75
N VAL A 20 8.01 -11.41 -28.04
CA VAL A 20 7.67 -10.97 -29.41
C VAL A 20 8.68 -9.92 -29.90
N GLY A 21 9.76 -9.67 -29.14
CA GLY A 21 10.82 -8.74 -29.52
C GLY A 21 12.19 -9.16 -28.99
N SER A 22 13.24 -8.77 -29.73
CA SER A 22 14.66 -9.01 -29.43
C SER A 22 15.18 -8.09 -28.31
N GLY A 23 14.54 -8.09 -27.14
CA GLY A 23 15.05 -7.35 -25.98
C GLY A 23 16.45 -7.86 -25.63
N SER A 24 17.44 -6.97 -25.51
CA SER A 24 18.78 -7.38 -25.10
C SER A 24 18.77 -7.80 -23.62
N LEU A 25 19.66 -8.71 -23.23
CA LEU A 25 19.83 -9.11 -21.83
C LEU A 25 20.02 -7.90 -20.90
N THR A 26 20.73 -6.87 -21.38
CA THR A 26 20.97 -5.62 -20.65
C THR A 26 19.66 -4.89 -20.35
N GLN A 27 18.75 -4.80 -21.33
CA GLN A 27 17.45 -4.15 -21.15
C GLN A 27 16.59 -4.89 -20.12
N GLU A 28 16.51 -6.22 -20.22
CA GLU A 28 15.75 -7.04 -19.26
C GLU A 28 16.33 -6.95 -17.84
N THR A 29 17.66 -6.91 -17.72
CA THR A 29 18.35 -6.71 -16.44
C THR A 29 18.00 -5.34 -15.85
N GLN A 30 18.00 -4.28 -16.65
CA GLN A 30 17.66 -2.94 -16.20
C GLN A 30 16.21 -2.84 -15.74
N ILE A 31 15.26 -3.42 -16.50
CA ILE A 31 13.84 -3.47 -16.12
C ILE A 31 13.69 -4.20 -14.80
N THR A 32 14.28 -5.39 -14.68
CA THR A 32 14.21 -6.21 -13.46
C THR A 32 14.80 -5.46 -12.26
N SER A 33 15.95 -4.79 -12.45
CA SER A 33 16.60 -4.01 -11.40
C SER A 33 15.74 -2.82 -10.93
N SER A 34 15.10 -2.09 -11.85
CA SER A 34 14.22 -0.98 -11.51
C SER A 34 13.00 -1.45 -10.72
N VAL A 35 12.38 -2.53 -11.20
CA VAL A 35 11.21 -3.12 -10.57
C VAL A 35 11.51 -3.66 -9.17
N LEU A 36 12.66 -4.33 -8.98
CA LEU A 36 13.11 -4.79 -7.67
C LEU A 36 13.48 -3.63 -6.74
N GLY A 37 14.14 -2.59 -7.25
CA GLY A 37 14.47 -1.38 -6.49
C GLY A 37 13.21 -0.73 -5.89
N ASN A 38 12.19 -0.52 -6.72
CA ASN A 38 10.93 0.05 -6.26
C ASN A 38 10.22 -0.81 -5.21
N LEU A 39 10.31 -2.15 -5.33
CA LEU A 39 9.76 -3.05 -4.32
C LEU A 39 10.52 -2.93 -2.99
N LEU A 40 11.84 -2.80 -3.03
CA LEU A 40 12.66 -2.55 -1.84
C LEU A 40 12.30 -1.22 -1.17
N ASP A 41 12.19 -0.13 -1.95
CA ASP A 41 11.77 1.18 -1.44
C ASP A 41 10.44 1.09 -0.70
N VAL A 42 9.45 0.40 -1.27
CA VAL A 42 8.14 0.17 -0.64
C VAL A 42 8.26 -0.62 0.66
N ILE A 43 9.05 -1.69 0.68
CA ILE A 43 9.26 -2.52 1.87
C ILE A 43 9.90 -1.70 2.99
N GLU A 44 10.91 -0.91 2.66
CA GLU A 44 11.61 -0.02 3.60
C GLU A 44 10.65 1.02 4.18
N GLU A 45 9.84 1.67 3.35
CA GLU A 45 8.85 2.63 3.81
C GLU A 45 7.80 2.00 4.75
N VAL A 46 7.31 0.80 4.44
CA VAL A 46 6.34 0.09 5.29
C VAL A 46 6.98 -0.30 6.62
N GLN A 47 8.22 -0.79 6.59
CA GLN A 47 8.95 -1.14 7.81
C GLN A 47 9.19 0.10 8.67
N ALA A 48 9.67 1.20 8.09
CA ALA A 48 9.86 2.46 8.78
C ALA A 48 8.55 2.96 9.42
N ALA A 49 7.44 2.93 8.68
CA ALA A 49 6.13 3.31 9.20
C ALA A 49 5.70 2.43 10.39
N ARG A 50 5.96 1.12 10.36
CA ARG A 50 5.63 0.20 11.47
C ARG A 50 6.48 0.43 12.71
N VAL A 51 7.74 0.81 12.54
CA VAL A 51 8.64 1.13 13.65
C VAL A 51 8.24 2.47 14.28
N GLU A 52 7.89 3.46 13.46
CA GLU A 52 7.53 4.80 13.91
C GLU A 52 6.13 4.85 14.56
N LEU A 53 5.14 4.19 13.96
CA LEU A 53 3.73 4.38 14.29
C LEU A 53 3.20 3.16 15.06
N GLN A 54 3.15 3.28 16.39
CA GLN A 54 2.66 2.21 17.27
C GLN A 54 1.22 1.79 16.97
N ASN A 55 0.41 2.69 16.42
CA ASN A 55 -0.96 2.40 16.05
C ASN A 55 -1.13 1.68 14.71
N LEU A 56 -0.07 1.55 13.89
CA LEU A 56 -0.08 0.72 12.67
C LEU A 56 0.09 -0.76 13.05
N ALA A 57 -1.01 -1.39 13.42
CA ALA A 57 -1.02 -2.73 14.02
C ALA A 57 -0.72 -3.86 13.02
N TYR A 58 -1.12 -3.72 11.75
CA TYR A 58 -0.96 -4.78 10.78
C TYR A 58 -0.73 -4.25 9.35
N THR A 59 0.17 -4.92 8.62
CA THR A 59 0.40 -4.67 7.20
C THR A 59 0.58 -5.99 6.44
N SER A 60 0.00 -6.06 5.25
CA SER A 60 0.11 -7.21 4.34
C SER A 60 0.00 -6.80 2.90
N PHE A 61 0.66 -7.54 2.02
CA PHE A 61 0.33 -7.50 0.60
C PHE A 61 -0.75 -8.54 0.30
N CYS A 62 -1.65 -8.20 -0.61
CA CYS A 62 -2.68 -9.08 -1.11
C CYS A 62 -2.73 -8.94 -2.63
N SER A 63 -2.75 -10.06 -3.35
CA SER A 63 -2.91 -10.05 -4.81
C SER A 63 -4.26 -10.70 -5.15
N PRO A 64 -5.36 -9.92 -5.20
CA PRO A 64 -6.68 -10.46 -5.51
C PRO A 64 -6.79 -10.96 -6.96
N SER A 65 -5.89 -10.53 -7.85
CA SER A 65 -5.78 -11.02 -9.22
C SER A 65 -4.35 -10.87 -9.74
N VAL A 66 -4.03 -11.50 -10.87
CA VAL A 66 -2.70 -11.44 -11.53
C VAL A 66 -2.30 -10.01 -11.94
N GLU A 67 -3.26 -9.10 -12.08
CA GLU A 67 -3.01 -7.71 -12.48
C GLU A 67 -3.11 -6.71 -11.32
N ARG A 68 -3.56 -7.16 -10.15
CA ARG A 68 -3.79 -6.30 -9.00
C ARG A 68 -2.97 -6.73 -7.79
N LEU A 69 -2.21 -5.78 -7.25
CA LEU A 69 -1.52 -5.91 -5.98
C LEU A 69 -2.00 -4.80 -5.05
N GLU A 70 -2.34 -5.16 -3.82
CA GLU A 70 -2.75 -4.22 -2.79
C GLU A 70 -1.84 -4.32 -1.59
N LEU A 71 -1.54 -3.19 -0.98
CA LEU A 71 -0.94 -3.10 0.35
C LEU A 71 -2.02 -2.70 1.35
N HIS A 72 -2.34 -3.61 2.27
CA HIS A 72 -3.30 -3.37 3.34
C HIS A 72 -2.57 -2.77 4.55
N LEU A 73 -3.12 -1.69 5.09
CA LEU A 73 -2.62 -0.96 6.26
C LEU A 73 -3.73 -0.87 7.31
N HIS A 74 -3.46 -1.36 8.51
CA HIS A 74 -4.45 -1.43 9.58
C HIS A 74 -3.99 -0.62 10.78
N PHE A 75 -4.76 0.39 11.13
CA PHE A 75 -4.54 1.26 12.27
C PHE A 75 -5.51 0.94 13.41
N ILE A 76 -5.10 1.20 14.65
CA ILE A 76 -5.95 1.09 15.84
C ILE A 76 -5.96 2.43 16.57
N ASP A 77 -7.14 2.96 16.85
CA ASP A 77 -7.29 4.01 17.85
C ASP A 77 -7.24 3.36 19.23
N PHE A 78 -6.21 3.69 20.01
CA PHE A 78 -6.02 3.12 21.35
C PHE A 78 -7.01 3.66 22.38
N LYS A 79 -7.61 4.83 22.14
CA LYS A 79 -8.61 5.42 23.04
C LYS A 79 -9.95 4.70 22.92
N SER A 80 -10.41 4.47 21.68
CA SER A 80 -11.72 3.84 21.44
C SER A 80 -11.67 2.36 21.07
N GLY A 81 -10.49 1.79 20.84
CA GLY A 81 -10.30 0.42 20.33
C GLY A 81 -10.73 0.22 18.87
N ARG A 82 -11.13 1.30 18.17
CA ARG A 82 -11.57 1.25 16.77
C ARG A 82 -10.42 0.88 15.86
N LYS A 83 -10.72 0.11 14.80
CA LYS A 83 -9.74 -0.32 13.80
C LYS A 83 -10.05 0.33 12.46
N VAL A 84 -9.05 0.96 11.85
CA VAL A 84 -9.12 1.58 10.52
C VAL A 84 -8.33 0.72 9.54
N ALA A 85 -8.88 0.39 8.38
CA ALA A 85 -8.19 -0.40 7.37
C ALA A 85 -8.20 0.34 6.03
N LEU A 86 -7.03 0.42 5.40
CA LEU A 86 -6.82 1.02 4.08
C LEU A 86 -6.15 0.01 3.16
N ALA A 87 -6.47 0.09 1.87
CA ALA A 87 -5.77 -0.62 0.81
C ALA A 87 -5.16 0.38 -0.17
N LEU A 88 -3.86 0.27 -0.41
CA LEU A 88 -3.18 1.01 -1.45
C LEU A 88 -3.03 0.11 -2.67
N ASP A 89 -3.41 0.61 -3.84
CA ASP A 89 -3.08 -0.05 -5.09
C ASP A 89 -1.57 0.07 -5.36
N MET A 90 -0.90 -1.08 -5.36
CA MET A 90 0.53 -1.25 -5.59
C MET A 90 0.82 -1.94 -6.93
N SER A 91 -0.17 -2.04 -7.82
CA SER A 91 -0.03 -2.69 -9.13
C SER A 91 1.00 -1.98 -10.01
N CYS A 92 1.26 -0.69 -9.75
CA CYS A 92 2.33 0.08 -10.38
C CYS A 92 3.75 -0.51 -10.19
N LEU A 93 3.97 -1.33 -9.16
CA LEU A 93 5.24 -2.03 -8.94
C LEU A 93 5.59 -2.99 -10.09
N LYS A 94 4.57 -3.54 -10.76
CA LYS A 94 4.73 -4.37 -11.97
C LYS A 94 5.48 -3.64 -13.09
N TRP A 95 5.40 -2.32 -13.12
CA TRP A 95 5.95 -1.48 -14.18
C TRP A 95 7.18 -0.68 -13.74
N GLY A 96 7.59 -0.78 -12.46
CA GLY A 96 8.73 -0.02 -11.94
C GLY A 96 8.47 1.50 -11.90
N ILE A 97 7.21 1.94 -11.77
CA ILE A 97 6.82 3.37 -11.81
C ILE A 97 6.39 3.95 -10.45
N TYR A 98 6.47 3.17 -9.37
CA TYR A 98 6.35 3.70 -8.01
C TYR A 98 7.36 4.85 -7.78
N PRO A 99 6.98 5.98 -7.12
CA PRO A 99 5.75 6.24 -6.36
C PRO A 99 4.60 6.96 -7.10
N SER A 100 4.68 7.12 -8.43
CA SER A 100 3.83 8.03 -9.20
C SER A 100 2.33 7.66 -9.25
N GLU A 101 1.96 6.39 -9.06
CA GLU A 101 0.57 5.91 -9.26
C GLU A 101 -0.10 5.28 -8.03
N ALA A 102 0.58 5.20 -6.88
CA ALA A 102 -0.01 4.58 -5.69
C ALA A 102 -1.18 5.42 -5.14
N LYS A 103 -2.41 4.92 -5.32
CA LYS A 103 -3.66 5.55 -4.87
C LYS A 103 -4.24 4.80 -3.68
N PRO A 104 -4.48 5.46 -2.54
CA PRO A 104 -5.12 4.81 -1.41
C PRO A 104 -6.63 4.73 -1.59
N SER A 105 -7.21 3.64 -1.11
CA SER A 105 -8.65 3.41 -1.01
C SER A 105 -8.98 2.94 0.40
N LEU A 106 -10.11 3.39 0.94
CA LEU A 106 -10.58 2.94 2.25
C LEU A 106 -11.20 1.55 2.10
N LEU A 107 -10.82 0.61 2.97
CA LEU A 107 -11.47 -0.69 3.01
C LEU A 107 -12.75 -0.59 3.84
N GLU A 108 -13.85 -0.23 3.18
CA GLU A 108 -15.20 -0.37 3.73
C GLU A 108 -15.58 -1.84 3.67
N GLY A 109 -15.35 -2.59 4.75
CA GLY A 109 -15.62 -4.02 4.78
C GLY A 109 -17.08 -4.35 5.08
N PRO A 110 -17.70 -5.28 4.33
CA PRO A 110 -18.60 -6.27 4.90
C PRO A 110 -17.83 -7.58 5.21
N ALA A 111 -18.38 -8.40 6.12
CA ALA A 111 -17.99 -9.80 6.38
C ALA A 111 -16.97 -10.14 7.49
N ILE A 112 -17.05 -9.49 8.67
CA ILE A 112 -16.97 -10.22 9.96
C ILE A 112 -17.99 -9.54 10.87
N ALA A 113 -18.90 -10.32 11.47
CA ALA A 113 -20.17 -9.94 12.11
C ALA A 113 -20.14 -8.93 13.29
N SER A 114 -19.17 -8.01 13.38
CA SER A 114 -19.00 -7.10 14.51
C SER A 114 -18.28 -5.78 14.21
N ARG A 115 -18.08 -5.37 12.95
CA ARG A 115 -17.50 -4.04 12.65
C ARG A 115 -18.62 -3.03 12.39
N LYS A 116 -18.79 -2.07 13.29
CA LYS A 116 -19.59 -0.87 13.01
C LYS A 116 -18.97 -0.16 11.79
N PRO A 117 -19.76 0.26 10.80
CA PRO A 117 -19.27 1.08 9.69
C PRO A 117 -18.59 2.34 10.24
N PHE A 118 -17.61 2.86 9.49
CA PHE A 118 -16.91 4.08 9.88
C PHE A 118 -17.92 5.22 10.05
N PRO A 119 -17.77 6.08 11.06
CA PRO A 119 -18.43 7.37 11.05
C PRO A 119 -18.04 8.10 9.76
N GLU A 120 -19.03 8.50 8.95
CA GLU A 120 -18.83 9.29 7.72
C GLU A 120 -17.86 10.47 7.88
N PRO A 121 -17.84 11.22 9.00
CA PRO A 121 -16.89 12.32 9.13
C PRO A 121 -15.43 11.85 9.19
N LEU A 122 -15.16 10.70 9.82
CA LEU A 122 -13.82 10.13 9.91
C LEU A 122 -13.34 9.60 8.55
N SER A 123 -14.22 8.92 7.80
CA SER A 123 -13.88 8.45 6.44
C SER A 123 -13.65 9.62 5.49
N ALA A 124 -14.43 10.69 5.60
CA ALA A 124 -14.25 11.92 4.84
C ALA A 124 -12.93 12.63 5.16
N GLU A 125 -12.54 12.71 6.44
CA GLU A 125 -11.28 13.32 6.87
C GLU A 125 -10.07 12.52 6.38
N ILE A 126 -10.11 11.18 6.50
CA ILE A 126 -9.07 10.29 5.96
C ILE A 126 -8.94 10.47 4.44
N ARG A 127 -10.07 10.57 3.72
CA ARG A 127 -10.09 10.79 2.27
C ARG A 127 -9.49 12.15 1.91
N SER A 128 -9.80 13.19 2.68
CA SER A 128 -9.26 14.55 2.51
C SER A 128 -7.74 14.58 2.65
N VAL A 129 -7.18 14.03 3.74
CA VAL A 129 -5.72 14.00 3.94
C VAL A 129 -5.00 13.12 2.91
N THR A 130 -5.69 12.09 2.42
CA THR A 130 -5.18 11.24 1.35
C THR A 130 -5.04 11.99 0.02
N GLN A 131 -5.98 12.88 -0.30
CA GLN A 131 -6.00 13.65 -1.54
C GLN A 131 -4.96 14.78 -1.56
N THR A 132 -4.57 15.31 -0.40
CA THR A 132 -3.59 16.40 -0.29
C THR A 132 -2.13 15.92 -0.32
N LEU A 133 -1.89 14.62 -0.19
CA LEU A 133 -0.56 14.01 -0.27
C LEU A 133 0.03 14.08 -1.68
N LYS A 134 1.00 14.99 -1.86
CA LYS A 134 1.78 15.13 -3.09
C LYS A 134 2.43 13.79 -3.49
N ALA A 135 2.48 13.53 -4.79
CA ALA A 135 3.25 12.43 -5.33
C ALA A 135 4.76 12.69 -5.09
N GLY A 136 5.49 11.67 -4.64
CA GLY A 136 6.91 11.79 -4.31
C GLY A 136 7.42 10.57 -3.53
N TYR A 137 8.74 10.55 -3.27
CA TYR A 137 9.37 9.55 -2.41
C TYR A 137 8.77 9.55 -1.00
N SER A 138 8.83 8.40 -0.31
CA SER A 138 8.30 8.26 1.05
C SER A 138 6.75 8.36 1.13
N ARG A 139 6.05 7.96 0.07
CA ARG A 139 4.59 8.11 -0.07
C ARG A 139 3.82 7.30 0.97
N ILE A 140 4.23 6.06 1.25
CA ILE A 140 3.55 5.17 2.18
C ILE A 140 3.72 5.68 3.61
N ILE A 141 4.95 6.02 4.02
CA ILE A 141 5.19 6.50 5.38
C ILE A 141 4.48 7.85 5.63
N CYS A 142 4.48 8.76 4.65
CA CYS A 142 3.73 10.02 4.76
C CYS A 142 2.23 9.77 4.91
N LEU A 143 1.66 8.87 4.10
CA LEU A 143 0.25 8.48 4.25
C LEU A 143 -0.02 7.89 5.63
N CYS A 144 0.82 6.96 6.09
CA CYS A 144 0.65 6.33 7.40
C CYS A 144 0.67 7.37 8.54
N ARG A 145 1.56 8.37 8.47
CA ARG A 145 1.62 9.47 9.45
C ARG A 145 0.33 10.29 9.43
N CYS A 146 -0.15 10.71 8.26
CA CYS A 146 -1.39 11.48 8.13
C CYS A 146 -2.60 10.72 8.67
N VAL A 147 -2.76 9.45 8.28
CA VAL A 147 -3.85 8.61 8.78
C VAL A 147 -3.72 8.40 10.28
N SER A 148 -2.52 8.10 10.79
CA SER A 148 -2.29 7.89 12.21
C SER A 148 -2.73 9.09 13.05
N GLN A 149 -2.40 10.30 12.60
CA GLN A 149 -2.83 11.55 13.25
C GLN A 149 -4.35 11.67 13.31
N VAL A 150 -5.04 11.49 12.18
CA VAL A 150 -6.51 11.55 12.11
C VAL A 150 -7.14 10.51 13.04
N VAL A 151 -6.65 9.27 13.01
CA VAL A 151 -7.19 8.17 13.83
C VAL A 151 -7.01 8.42 15.34
N GLN A 152 -5.90 9.02 15.75
CA GLN A 152 -5.61 9.29 17.17
C GLN A 152 -6.23 10.61 17.69
N ALA A 153 -6.46 11.57 16.80
CA ALA A 153 -7.14 12.83 17.10
C ALA A 153 -8.67 12.69 17.10
N TRP A 154 -9.20 11.63 16.48
CA TRP A 154 -10.62 11.37 16.42
C TRP A 154 -11.21 11.11 17.82
N ASN A 155 -11.98 12.06 18.33
CA ASN A 155 -12.55 11.96 19.67
C ASN A 155 -13.94 11.29 19.72
N GLY A 156 -14.57 11.02 18.57
CA GLY A 156 -15.90 10.39 18.51
C GLY A 156 -17.02 11.34 18.90
#